data_AF-A0AAW8DW70-F1
#
_entry.id   AF-A0AAW8DW70-F1
#
_cell.length_a   1.000
_cell.length_b   1.000
_cell.length_c   1.000
_cell.angle_alpha   90.00
_cell.angle_beta   90.00
_cell.angle_gamma   90.00
#
_symmetry.space_group_name_H-M   'P 1'
#
loop_
_entity.id
_entity.type
_entity.pdbx_description
1 polymer ?
#
loop_
_entity_poly.entity_id
_entity_poly.type
_entity_poly.pdbx_seq_one_letter_code
_entity_poly.pdbx_strand_id
1 'polypeptide(L)'
;MPPSDQQAVFEAAGRLGSMEVLTTQTSAVVSMLRALYAAHPEPAKVRYHFDRLIGQLLTSPYLSHDPDHALILQDTAATLVRPPLESDPVR
;
A
#
# COMPACT_ATOMS: atom_id res chain seq x y z
N MET A 1 -34.42 -4.99 -11.11
CA MET A 1 -33.10 -4.97 -11.74
C MET A 1 -32.09 -4.89 -10.61
N PRO A 2 -31.12 -5.82 -10.50
CA PRO A 2 -30.08 -5.72 -9.47
C PRO A 2 -29.31 -4.40 -9.65
N PRO A 3 -28.81 -3.78 -8.56
CA PRO A 3 -28.00 -2.57 -8.67
C PRO A 3 -26.81 -2.84 -9.60
N SER A 4 -26.42 -1.84 -10.39
CA SER A 4 -25.14 -1.91 -11.10
C SER A 4 -24.01 -2.05 -10.09
N ASP A 5 -22.89 -2.66 -10.47
CA ASP A 5 -21.71 -2.80 -9.60
C ASP A 5 -21.29 -1.45 -9.01
N GLN A 6 -21.41 -0.38 -9.81
CA GLN A 6 -21.11 0.98 -9.38
C GLN A 6 -22.09 1.52 -8.33
N GLN A 7 -23.38 1.18 -8.42
CA GLN A 7 -24.38 1.55 -7.42
C GLN A 7 -24.17 0.77 -6.11
N ALA A 8 -23.86 -0.53 -6.19
CA ALA A 8 -23.54 -1.33 -5.02
C ALA A 8 -22.28 -0.82 -4.29
N VAL A 9 -21.25 -0.41 -5.03
CA VAL A 9 -20.03 0.21 -4.47
C VAL A 9 -20.35 1.54 -3.81
N PHE A 10 -21.16 2.40 -4.43
CA PHE A 10 -21.56 3.68 -3.84
C PHE A 10 -22.31 3.49 -2.53
N GLU A 11 -23.29 2.59 -2.49
CA GLU A 11 -24.05 2.29 -1.27
C GLU A 11 -23.15 1.69 -0.18
N ALA A 12 -22.21 0.81 -0.55
CA ALA A 12 -21.23 0.27 0.40
C ALA A 12 -20.29 1.34 0.95
N ALA A 13 -19.79 2.24 0.11
CA ALA A 13 -18.97 3.37 0.52
C ALA A 13 -19.72 4.29 1.50
N GLY A 14 -21.01 4.54 1.24
CA GLY A 14 -21.88 5.29 2.14
C GLY A 14 -22.05 4.63 3.52
N ARG A 15 -22.12 3.29 3.59
CA ARG A 15 -22.20 2.54 4.86
C ARG A 15 -20.87 2.50 5.62
N LEU A 16 -19.74 2.42 4.92
CA LEU A 16 -18.40 2.32 5.52
C LEU A 16 -17.86 3.67 6.02
N GLY A 17 -18.17 4.75 5.30
CA GLY A 17 -17.59 6.06 5.56
C GLY A 17 -16.23 6.24 4.89
N SER A 18 -15.84 7.51 4.71
CA SER A 18 -14.71 7.89 3.83
C SER A 18 -13.36 7.35 4.28
N MET A 19 -13.10 7.28 5.59
CA MET A 19 -11.82 6.77 6.12
C MET A 19 -11.66 5.26 5.84
N GLU A 20 -12.69 4.46 6.08
CA GLU A 20 -12.65 3.02 5.82
C GLU A 20 -12.55 2.70 4.32
N VAL A 21 -13.20 3.50 3.48
CA VAL A 21 -13.05 3.42 2.02
C VAL A 21 -11.61 3.70 1.62
N LEU A 22 -11.00 4.76 2.16
CA LEU A 22 -9.60 5.09 1.88
C LEU A 22 -8.65 3.98 2.35
N THR A 23 -8.85 3.43 3.55
CA THR A 23 -8.07 2.32 4.09
C THR A 23 -8.18 1.07 3.20
N THR A 24 -9.38 0.75 2.74
CA THR A 24 -9.65 -0.40 1.85
C THR A 24 -8.94 -0.22 0.51
N GLN A 25 -9.08 0.95 -0.12
CA GLN A 25 -8.43 1.25 -1.39
C GLN A 25 -6.90 1.24 -1.26
N THR A 26 -6.38 1.84 -0.18
CA THR A 26 -4.94 1.84 0.11
C THR A 26 -4.42 0.41 0.28
N SER A 27 -5.17 -0.44 1.00
CA SER A 27 -4.81 -1.85 1.19
C SER A 27 -4.76 -2.63 -0.13
N ALA A 28 -5.71 -2.36 -1.05
CA ALA A 28 -5.70 -2.97 -2.38
C ALA A 28 -4.48 -2.54 -3.22
N VAL A 29 -4.14 -1.25 -3.20
CA VAL A 29 -2.95 -0.72 -3.89
C VAL A 29 -1.67 -1.31 -3.31
N VAL A 30 -1.52 -1.32 -1.98
CA VAL A 30 -0.37 -1.94 -1.29
C VAL A 30 -0.23 -3.40 -1.69
N SER A 31 -1.32 -4.15 -1.72
CA SER A 31 -1.32 -5.57 -2.10
C SER A 31 -0.85 -5.77 -3.55
N MET A 32 -1.33 -4.95 -4.49
CA MET A 32 -0.90 -4.98 -5.88
C MET A 32 0.60 -4.66 -6.02
N LEU A 33 1.09 -3.62 -5.33
CA LEU A 33 2.51 -3.26 -5.36
C LEU A 33 3.41 -4.38 -4.81
N ARG A 34 2.99 -5.04 -3.72
CA ARG A 34 3.69 -6.20 -3.17
C ARG A 34 3.74 -7.36 -4.16
N ALA A 35 2.62 -7.64 -4.85
CA ALA A 35 2.56 -8.67 -5.88
C ALA A 35 3.50 -8.34 -7.06
N LEU A 36 3.50 -7.09 -7.53
CA LEU A 36 4.39 -6.63 -8.60
C LEU A 36 5.86 -6.72 -8.19
N TYR A 37 6.22 -6.32 -6.97
CA TYR A 37 7.57 -6.44 -6.45
C TYR A 37 8.02 -7.91 -6.37
N ALA A 38 7.17 -8.79 -5.85
CA ALA A 38 7.46 -10.22 -5.71
C ALA A 38 7.57 -10.94 -7.07
N ALA A 39 6.80 -10.52 -8.07
CA ALA A 39 6.82 -11.09 -9.42
C ALA A 39 7.88 -10.46 -10.35
N HIS A 40 8.56 -9.39 -9.93
CA HIS A 40 9.51 -8.69 -10.77
C HIS A 40 10.74 -9.58 -11.07
N PRO A 41 11.25 -9.63 -12.32
CA PRO A 41 12.41 -10.46 -12.67
C PRO A 41 13.71 -10.01 -11.96
N GLU A 42 13.77 -8.74 -11.55
CA GLU A 42 14.95 -8.14 -10.90
C GLU A 42 14.56 -7.41 -9.59
N PRO A 43 14.10 -8.10 -8.54
CA PRO A 43 13.56 -7.47 -7.34
C PRO A 43 14.59 -6.62 -6.60
N ALA A 44 15.88 -6.99 -6.66
CA ALA A 44 16.97 -6.22 -6.09
C ALA A 44 17.14 -4.83 -6.73
N LYS A 45 16.94 -4.71 -8.05
CA LYS A 45 16.99 -3.40 -8.74
C LYS A 45 15.79 -2.53 -8.35
N VAL A 46 14.60 -3.12 -8.27
CA VAL A 46 13.40 -2.40 -7.81
C VAL A 46 13.61 -1.89 -6.39
N ARG A 47 14.15 -2.74 -5.51
CA ARG A 47 14.47 -2.37 -4.13
C ARG A 47 15.44 -1.19 -4.07
N TYR A 48 16.52 -1.24 -4.84
CA TYR A 48 17.52 -0.17 -4.90
C TYR A 48 16.89 1.19 -5.28
N HIS A 49 16.07 1.22 -6.34
CA HIS A 49 15.42 2.45 -6.76
C HIS A 49 14.36 2.92 -5.76
N PHE A 50 13.60 2.00 -5.17
CA PHE A 50 12.60 2.29 -4.15
C PHE A 50 13.23 2.94 -2.91
N ASP A 51 14.30 2.36 -2.36
CA ASP A 51 15.00 2.92 -1.19
C ASP A 51 15.53 4.34 -1.45
N ARG A 52 16.00 4.62 -2.67
CA ARG A 52 16.44 5.97 -3.06
C ARG A 52 15.29 6.99 -3.06
N LEU A 53 14.11 6.60 -3.54
CA LEU A 53 12.92 7.45 -3.52
C LEU A 53 12.43 7.71 -2.10
N ILE A 54 12.46 6.68 -1.23
CA ILE A 54 12.13 6.84 0.20
C ILE A 54 13.11 7.78 0.89
N GLY A 55 14.41 7.62 0.63
CA GLY A 55 15.44 8.53 1.15
C GLY A 55 15.21 9.98 0.71
N GLN A 56 14.86 10.22 -0.55
CA GLN A 56 14.51 11.56 -1.04
C GLN A 56 13.28 12.13 -0.31
N LEU A 57 12.23 11.31 -0.14
CA LEU A 57 11.01 11.73 0.53
C LEU A 57 11.24 12.05 2.02
N LEU A 58 12.10 11.28 2.71
CA LEU A 58 12.49 11.54 4.10
C LEU A 58 13.26 12.86 4.27
N THR A 59 13.92 13.35 3.22
CA THR A 59 14.57 14.67 3.23
C THR A 59 13.65 15.80 2.78
N SER A 60 12.39 15.50 2.42
CA SER A 60 11.42 16.50 2.00
C SER A 60 11.01 17.39 3.18
N PRO A 61 10.94 18.72 2.99
CA PRO A 61 10.40 19.64 3.98
C PRO A 61 9.00 19.23 4.46
N TYR A 62 8.19 18.58 3.63
CA TYR A 62 6.84 18.17 4.02
C TYR A 62 6.83 17.14 5.16
N LEU A 63 7.80 16.22 5.21
CA LEU A 63 7.88 15.20 6.26
C LEU A 63 8.81 15.59 7.41
N SER A 64 9.68 16.57 7.23
CA SER A 64 10.65 16.97 8.27
C SER A 64 10.02 17.70 9.47
N HIS A 65 8.76 18.15 9.36
CA HIS A 65 8.08 18.87 10.43
C HIS A 65 7.60 17.96 11.57
N ASP A 66 7.40 16.67 11.31
CA ASP A 66 6.90 15.70 12.28
C ASP A 66 7.71 14.38 12.17
N PRO A 67 8.45 13.98 13.22
CA PRO A 67 9.23 12.74 13.17
C PRO A 67 8.37 11.48 13.00
N ASP A 68 7.09 11.49 13.37
CA ASP A 68 6.21 10.33 13.24
C ASP A 68 5.91 10.00 11.78
N HIS A 69 5.88 11.01 10.91
CA HIS A 69 5.76 10.80 9.46
C HIS A 69 6.93 10.00 8.90
N ALA A 70 8.15 10.26 9.38
CA ALA A 70 9.33 9.51 8.96
C ALA A 70 9.27 8.05 9.42
N LEU A 71 8.83 7.82 10.67
CA LEU A 71 8.64 6.47 11.22
C LEU A 71 7.60 5.67 10.41
N ILE A 72 6.44 6.28 10.15
CA ILE A 72 5.36 5.65 9.38
C ILE A 72 5.82 5.35 7.95
N LEU A 73 6.53 6.28 7.30
CA LEU A 73 7.04 6.07 5.94
C LEU A 73 8.04 4.91 5.88
N GLN A 74 8.96 4.83 6.84
CA GLN A 74 9.95 3.76 6.91
C GLN A 74 9.30 2.39 7.14
N ASP A 75 8.34 2.29 8.07
CA ASP A 75 7.61 1.04 8.31
C ASP A 75 6.78 0.61 7.10
N THR A 76 6.10 1.57 6.46
CA THR A 76 5.33 1.33 5.23
C THR A 76 6.23 0.82 4.11
N ALA A 77 7.41 1.44 3.92
CA ALA A 77 8.38 1.02 2.93
C ALA A 77 8.91 -0.40 3.19
N ALA A 78 9.21 -0.72 4.46
CA ALA A 78 9.64 -2.06 4.85
C ALA A 78 8.56 -3.12 4.60
N THR A 79 7.28 -2.77 4.80
CA THR A 79 6.14 -3.66 4.57
C THR A 79 5.94 -3.97 3.08
N LEU A 80 6.12 -3.00 2.19
CA LEU A 80 5.93 -3.15 0.75
C LEU A 80 6.90 -4.14 0.09
N VAL A 81 8.08 -4.31 0.67
CA VAL A 81 9.14 -5.18 0.14
C VAL A 81 9.30 -6.48 0.93
N ARG A 82 8.51 -6.66 1.98
CA ARG A 82 8.47 -7.91 2.73
C ARG A 82 7.78 -8.99 1.89
N PRO A 83 8.35 -10.20 1.79
CA PRO A 83 7.68 -11.33 1.15
C PRO A 83 6.24 -11.48 1.68
N PRO A 84 5.26 -11.81 0.81
CA PRO A 84 3.95 -12.23 1.29
C PRO A 84 4.13 -13.37 2.29
N LEU A 85 3.36 -13.35 3.38
CA LEU A 85 3.30 -14.53 4.25
C LEU A 85 2.72 -15.67 3.41
N GLU A 86 3.39 -16.81 3.39
CA GLU A 86 2.80 -18.02 2.83
C GLU A 86 1.59 -18.38 3.69
N SER A 87 0.39 -18.13 3.17
CA SER A 87 -0.81 -18.73 3.73
C SER A 87 -0.72 -20.21 3.42
N ASP A 88 -0.56 -21.05 4.45
CA ASP A 88 -0.67 -22.50 4.32
C ASP A 88 -1.96 -22.80 3.52
N PRO A 89 -1.90 -23.62 2.45
CA PRO A 89 -3.11 -23.97 1.72
C PRO A 89 -4.04 -24.68 2.69
N VAL A 90 -5.19 -24.05 2.97
CA VAL A 90 -6.27 -24.64 3.75
C VAL A 90 -6.60 -25.99 3.10
N ARG A 91 -6.21 -27.07 3.77
CA ARG A 91 -6.58 -28.45 3.43
C ARG A 91 -8.01 -28.74 3.85
#